data_AF-K9Z8P1-F1
#
_entry.id   AF-K9Z8P1-F1
#
_cell.length_a   1.000
_cell.length_b   1.000
_cell.length_c   1.000
_cell.angle_alpha   90.00
_cell.angle_beta   90.00
_cell.angle_gamma   90.00
#
_symmetry.space_group_name_H-M   'P 1'
#
loop_
_entity.id
_entity.type
_entity.pdbx_description
1 polymer ?
#
loop_
_entity_poly.entity_id
_entity_poly.type
_entity_poly.pdbx_seq_one_letter_code
_entity_poly.pdbx_strand_id
1 'polypeptide(L)'
;MIYTDLAREINMVLFAPFNSPFKVNDNTITANAFSRPDIGIDSNGNFVVVWQEPFNNDINDFDIRGTVFDPSGAEIPFPESEIFISSDVGSEFNPSIAVAPDGFFVVAYSRNDDIFARRFNITSDGINQVGNEILVATFEQNKLQSFPQVAIDSEGDFSVVWTHQFEADDSDIRGRLFNADGSPITDDIPISSSFSNESESAIASVPIANNNNPNTDLVGVVSYTVDFNGNDTIFFRRFGNDGNQLGAEINAVSEANRDKNQTQSSIAIDSQGDFVIAWTHEFGENDTDIHFRRFNSDGTALDSMEIIVDSSLGNQNNPDVDLAPDGSILISYTDESSNSVKYRQFNSNGEPLGDSATFDVEGNQETNSAIAVGTNNKAVVVADAGNNNSFNPYGQILTPDASNTLNIPLNRFQNTSQPGTYLFAGEQESQNIRQNFPNFVEEGFAFSVAENPQDNLIRFNRFQNSDRPGTYLFAGEQESQNIRQNFPNFIEEGVAFYAFGAGSNQATPFYRFQNTDVPGTYLFVGDSERQSILQNFPNFVEEGIAFEAAT
;
A
#
# COMPACT_ATOMS: atom_id res chain seq x y z
N MET A 1 11.13 32.03 13.66
CA MET A 1 11.38 30.58 13.83
C MET A 1 10.04 29.86 14.09
N ILE A 2 9.00 30.17 13.29
CA ILE A 2 7.62 29.63 13.39
C ILE A 2 7.08 29.42 11.95
N TYR A 3 7.93 29.09 10.99
CA TYR A 3 7.54 28.93 9.58
C TYR A 3 8.03 27.61 8.96
N THR A 4 8.56 26.69 9.77
CA THR A 4 9.05 25.38 9.31
C THR A 4 8.14 24.22 9.72
N ASP A 5 7.22 24.39 10.67
CA ASP A 5 6.27 23.32 11.04
C ASP A 5 5.01 23.29 10.16
N LEU A 6 4.50 24.45 9.72
CA LEU A 6 3.28 24.51 8.89
C LEU A 6 3.44 23.96 7.47
N ALA A 7 4.69 23.75 7.00
CA ALA A 7 4.94 23.20 5.67
C ALA A 7 4.96 21.66 5.65
N ARG A 8 5.04 20.99 6.82
CA ARG A 8 5.10 19.53 6.90
C ARG A 8 3.71 18.88 7.07
N GLU A 9 2.70 19.64 7.50
CA GLU A 9 1.29 19.21 7.52
C GLU A 9 0.63 19.14 6.13
N ILE A 10 1.27 19.66 5.06
CA ILE A 10 0.63 19.85 3.75
C ILE A 10 0.81 18.65 2.78
N ASN A 11 1.64 17.65 3.13
CA ASN A 11 1.95 16.50 2.25
C ASN A 11 1.71 15.14 2.94
N MET A 12 0.63 14.97 3.72
CA MET A 12 0.29 13.66 4.29
C MET A 12 -0.69 12.93 3.39
N VAL A 13 -0.37 11.70 3.00
CA VAL A 13 -1.29 10.82 2.28
C VAL A 13 -2.28 10.22 3.27
N LEU A 14 -3.53 10.70 3.26
CA LEU A 14 -4.65 10.00 3.91
C LEU A 14 -5.24 9.02 2.91
N PHE A 15 -5.18 7.73 3.15
CA PHE A 15 -5.84 6.72 2.33
C PHE A 15 -7.32 6.59 2.67
N ALA A 16 -8.17 6.42 1.66
CA ALA A 16 -9.59 6.11 1.79
C ALA A 16 -9.99 4.97 0.85
N PRO A 17 -11.05 4.21 1.17
CA PRO A 17 -11.59 3.19 0.27
C PRO A 17 -11.86 3.73 -1.12
N PHE A 18 -11.21 3.13 -2.12
CA PHE A 18 -11.50 3.37 -3.54
C PHE A 18 -12.71 2.54 -3.99
N ASN A 19 -12.83 1.32 -3.49
CA ASN A 19 -13.92 0.40 -3.80
C ASN A 19 -14.48 -0.29 -2.54
N SER A 20 -15.63 -0.92 -2.69
CA SER A 20 -16.09 -1.95 -1.75
C SER A 20 -15.19 -3.18 -1.85
N PRO A 21 -15.05 -3.98 -0.78
CA PRO A 21 -14.29 -5.22 -0.85
C PRO A 21 -14.76 -6.15 -1.97
N PHE A 22 -13.81 -6.72 -2.69
CA PHE A 22 -14.02 -7.67 -3.78
C PHE A 22 -13.43 -9.02 -3.42
N LYS A 23 -14.06 -10.09 -3.89
CA LYS A 23 -13.58 -11.45 -3.64
C LYS A 23 -12.34 -11.73 -4.51
N VAL A 24 -11.31 -12.34 -3.92
CA VAL A 24 -10.01 -12.56 -4.58
C VAL A 24 -9.94 -13.88 -5.35
N ASN A 25 -10.66 -14.90 -4.90
CA ASN A 25 -10.64 -16.24 -5.50
C ASN A 25 -11.93 -16.54 -6.28
N ASP A 26 -11.80 -17.37 -7.32
CA ASP A 26 -12.92 -17.79 -8.18
C ASP A 26 -13.83 -18.81 -7.47
N ASN A 27 -13.24 -19.60 -6.59
CA ASN A 27 -13.89 -20.72 -5.93
C ASN A 27 -14.50 -20.32 -4.58
N THR A 28 -15.43 -21.13 -4.07
CA THR A 28 -15.92 -20.99 -2.69
C THR A 28 -15.23 -22.05 -1.84
N ILE A 29 -14.43 -21.62 -0.86
CA ILE A 29 -13.82 -22.51 0.12
C ILE A 29 -14.95 -23.06 1.01
N THR A 30 -15.24 -24.37 0.95
CA THR A 30 -16.54 -24.89 1.41
C THR A 30 -16.65 -25.32 2.89
N ALA A 31 -15.58 -25.45 3.70
CA ALA A 31 -15.72 -25.60 5.17
C ALA A 31 -14.38 -25.59 5.94
N ASN A 32 -14.43 -25.05 7.18
CA ASN A 32 -13.40 -25.13 8.25
C ASN A 32 -11.97 -24.81 7.84
N ALA A 33 -11.79 -23.89 6.90
CA ALA A 33 -10.49 -23.45 6.42
C ALA A 33 -10.42 -21.92 6.51
N PHE A 34 -9.31 -21.43 7.05
CA PHE A 34 -8.88 -20.04 6.92
C PHE A 34 -7.94 -19.96 5.73
N SER A 35 -8.12 -18.94 4.90
CA SER A 35 -7.29 -18.79 3.71
C SER A 35 -5.96 -18.12 4.02
N ARG A 36 -5.86 -17.41 5.17
CA ARG A 36 -4.63 -16.72 5.63
C ARG A 36 -3.98 -15.95 4.48
N PRO A 37 -4.70 -14.97 3.91
CA PRO A 37 -4.20 -14.26 2.75
C PRO A 37 -2.98 -13.41 3.11
N ASP A 38 -2.04 -13.34 2.17
CA ASP A 38 -0.92 -12.41 2.21
C ASP A 38 -0.83 -11.66 0.89
N ILE A 39 -0.25 -10.46 0.89
CA ILE A 39 -0.28 -9.53 -0.25
C ILE A 39 1.06 -8.83 -0.46
N GLY A 40 1.41 -8.60 -1.73
CA GLY A 40 2.42 -7.62 -2.10
C GLY A 40 2.01 -6.79 -3.31
N ILE A 41 2.64 -5.62 -3.49
CA ILE A 41 2.32 -4.66 -4.54
C ILE A 41 3.59 -4.14 -5.22
N ASP A 42 3.58 -4.05 -6.55
CA ASP A 42 4.70 -3.52 -7.33
C ASP A 42 4.62 -1.99 -7.52
N SER A 43 5.64 -1.39 -8.12
CA SER A 43 5.68 0.07 -8.33
C SER A 43 4.68 0.60 -9.35
N ASN A 44 4.13 -0.27 -10.21
CA ASN A 44 3.05 0.08 -11.14
C ASN A 44 1.68 0.02 -10.46
N GLY A 45 1.60 -0.59 -9.28
CA GLY A 45 0.36 -0.84 -8.54
C GLY A 45 -0.31 -2.16 -8.85
N ASN A 46 0.35 -3.05 -9.59
CA ASN A 46 -0.14 -4.42 -9.70
C ASN A 46 0.08 -5.07 -8.33
N PHE A 47 -0.90 -5.83 -7.85
CA PHE A 47 -0.79 -6.52 -6.57
C PHE A 47 -1.07 -8.00 -6.72
N VAL A 48 -0.41 -8.79 -5.89
CA VAL A 48 -0.52 -10.24 -5.86
C VAL A 48 -1.05 -10.64 -4.49
N VAL A 49 -2.16 -11.37 -4.48
CA VAL A 49 -2.70 -11.96 -3.25
C VAL A 49 -2.46 -13.46 -3.31
N VAL A 50 -1.88 -14.02 -2.26
CA VAL A 50 -1.69 -15.47 -2.08
C VAL A 50 -2.52 -15.96 -0.91
N TRP A 51 -2.99 -17.20 -0.98
CA TRP A 51 -3.77 -17.82 0.09
C TRP A 51 -3.59 -19.34 0.08
N GLN A 52 -3.95 -19.98 1.19
CA GLN A 52 -4.08 -21.43 1.29
C GLN A 52 -5.54 -21.85 1.11
N GLU A 53 -5.79 -22.95 0.41
CA GLU A 53 -7.14 -23.50 0.25
C GLU A 53 -7.16 -25.04 0.28
N PRO A 54 -8.25 -25.68 0.76
CA PRO A 54 -8.40 -27.13 0.70
C PRO A 54 -8.43 -27.67 -0.73
N PHE A 55 -7.47 -28.53 -1.08
CA PHE A 55 -7.44 -29.26 -2.34
C PHE A 55 -8.64 -30.22 -2.44
N ASN A 56 -9.43 -30.11 -3.53
CA ASN A 56 -10.64 -30.92 -3.74
C ASN A 56 -11.63 -30.94 -2.55
N ASN A 57 -11.65 -29.89 -1.73
CA ASN A 57 -12.42 -29.80 -0.48
C ASN A 57 -11.99 -30.81 0.61
N ASP A 58 -10.75 -31.32 0.57
CA ASP A 58 -10.16 -32.07 1.68
C ASP A 58 -9.45 -31.11 2.65
N ILE A 59 -10.04 -30.92 3.83
CA ILE A 59 -9.50 -30.02 4.87
C ILE A 59 -8.20 -30.50 5.52
N ASN A 60 -7.63 -31.64 5.08
CA ASN A 60 -6.32 -32.12 5.52
C ASN A 60 -5.25 -31.93 4.44
N ASP A 61 -5.65 -31.49 3.25
CA ASP A 61 -4.80 -31.33 2.09
C ASP A 61 -4.99 -29.92 1.55
N PHE A 62 -4.06 -29.02 1.84
CA PHE A 62 -4.12 -27.63 1.41
C PHE A 62 -3.15 -27.41 0.26
N ASP A 63 -3.55 -26.56 -0.67
CA ASP A 63 -2.65 -26.01 -1.67
C ASP A 63 -2.47 -24.50 -1.45
N ILE A 64 -1.36 -23.97 -1.95
CA ILE A 64 -1.14 -22.53 -2.06
C ILE A 64 -1.56 -22.02 -3.45
N ARG A 65 -2.38 -20.98 -3.46
CA ARG A 65 -2.89 -20.28 -4.64
C ARG A 65 -2.48 -18.81 -4.64
N GLY A 66 -2.64 -18.16 -5.79
CA GLY A 66 -2.60 -16.71 -5.86
C GLY A 66 -3.29 -16.14 -7.09
N THR A 67 -3.65 -14.86 -7.01
CA THR A 67 -4.22 -14.06 -8.10
C THR A 67 -3.44 -12.77 -8.21
N VAL A 68 -3.17 -12.34 -9.44
CA VAL A 68 -2.54 -11.03 -9.71
C VAL A 68 -3.59 -10.10 -10.28
N PHE A 69 -3.60 -8.88 -9.76
CA PHE A 69 -4.50 -7.83 -10.16
C PHE A 69 -3.72 -6.66 -10.71
N ASP A 70 -4.30 -6.00 -11.70
CA ASP A 70 -3.87 -4.70 -12.16
C ASP A 70 -4.22 -3.62 -11.12
N PRO A 71 -3.76 -2.37 -11.29
CA PRO A 71 -4.02 -1.33 -10.30
C PRO A 71 -5.52 -1.03 -10.15
N SER A 72 -6.38 -1.34 -11.12
CA SER A 72 -7.82 -1.14 -10.99
C SER A 72 -8.52 -2.22 -10.16
N GLY A 73 -7.81 -3.31 -9.83
CA GLY A 73 -8.38 -4.50 -9.22
C GLY A 73 -8.94 -5.50 -10.23
N ALA A 74 -8.61 -5.34 -11.51
CA ALA A 74 -8.96 -6.34 -12.53
C ALA A 74 -7.88 -7.43 -12.57
N GLU A 75 -8.28 -8.69 -12.65
CA GLU A 75 -7.34 -9.82 -12.73
C GLU A 75 -6.46 -9.74 -13.98
N ILE A 76 -5.16 -9.92 -13.80
CA ILE A 76 -4.20 -10.11 -14.90
C ILE A 76 -4.18 -11.61 -15.21
N PRO A 77 -4.62 -12.04 -16.41
CA PRO A 77 -4.73 -13.45 -16.73
C PRO A 77 -3.38 -14.16 -16.68
N PHE A 78 -3.37 -15.34 -16.06
CA PHE A 78 -2.39 -16.39 -16.29
C PHE A 78 -3.01 -17.39 -17.29
N PRO A 79 -2.28 -18.37 -17.88
CA PRO A 79 -2.91 -19.38 -18.74
C PRO A 79 -4.06 -20.16 -18.04
N GLU A 80 -4.12 -20.11 -16.71
CA GLU A 80 -5.22 -20.51 -15.83
C GLU A 80 -5.71 -19.27 -15.03
N SER A 81 -6.92 -19.25 -14.46
CA SER A 81 -7.43 -18.06 -13.73
C SER A 81 -6.72 -17.82 -12.38
N GLU A 82 -6.08 -18.84 -11.81
CA GLU A 82 -5.33 -18.78 -10.55
C GLU A 82 -3.90 -19.35 -10.75
N ILE A 83 -2.93 -18.88 -9.97
CA ILE A 83 -1.57 -19.42 -9.93
C ILE A 83 -1.51 -20.60 -8.95
N PHE A 84 -1.17 -21.79 -9.43
CA PHE A 84 -0.75 -22.91 -8.59
C PHE A 84 0.70 -22.68 -8.14
N ILE A 85 0.89 -22.21 -6.91
CA ILE A 85 2.24 -21.96 -6.37
C ILE A 85 2.95 -23.28 -6.13
N SER A 86 2.25 -24.27 -5.56
CA SER A 86 2.69 -25.66 -5.45
C SER A 86 1.67 -26.60 -6.09
N SER A 87 2.16 -27.72 -6.61
CA SER A 87 1.33 -28.79 -7.21
C SER A 87 1.90 -30.17 -6.86
N ASP A 88 2.67 -30.25 -5.79
CA ASP A 88 3.43 -31.44 -5.42
C ASP A 88 2.60 -32.31 -4.47
N VAL A 89 3.10 -33.52 -4.15
CA VAL A 89 2.36 -34.41 -3.25
C VAL A 89 2.59 -33.99 -1.79
N GLY A 90 1.61 -33.35 -1.17
CA GLY A 90 1.61 -33.02 0.26
C GLY A 90 0.83 -31.74 0.56
N SER A 91 0.41 -31.59 1.81
CA SER A 91 -0.38 -30.46 2.27
C SER A 91 0.51 -29.25 2.56
N GLU A 92 0.16 -28.08 2.01
CA GLU A 92 0.93 -26.85 2.07
C GLU A 92 0.25 -25.75 2.89
N PHE A 93 1.04 -25.03 3.70
CA PHE A 93 0.51 -24.09 4.68
C PHE A 93 1.34 -22.82 4.80
N ASN A 94 0.72 -21.79 5.39
CA ASN A 94 1.38 -20.55 5.81
C ASN A 94 2.11 -19.87 4.65
N PRO A 95 1.40 -19.46 3.58
CA PRO A 95 2.02 -18.73 2.51
C PRO A 95 2.49 -17.35 3.00
N SER A 96 3.62 -16.90 2.49
CA SER A 96 4.09 -15.53 2.59
C SER A 96 4.60 -15.06 1.23
N ILE A 97 4.34 -13.81 0.86
CA ILE A 97 4.73 -13.22 -0.42
C ILE A 97 5.53 -11.93 -0.24
N ALA A 98 6.50 -11.72 -1.12
CA ALA A 98 7.17 -10.44 -1.28
C ALA A 98 7.25 -10.07 -2.77
N VAL A 99 6.90 -8.83 -3.11
CA VAL A 99 6.85 -8.32 -4.48
C VAL A 99 7.86 -7.17 -4.64
N ALA A 100 8.78 -7.32 -5.58
CA ALA A 100 9.75 -6.30 -5.93
C ALA A 100 9.11 -5.21 -6.81
N PRO A 101 9.69 -3.99 -6.85
CA PRO A 101 9.15 -2.87 -7.61
C PRO A 101 8.93 -3.15 -9.11
N ASP A 102 9.71 -4.05 -9.71
CA ASP A 102 9.65 -4.40 -11.13
C ASP A 102 8.62 -5.50 -11.46
N GLY A 103 7.91 -6.03 -10.46
CA GLY A 103 6.93 -7.09 -10.61
C GLY A 103 7.50 -8.51 -10.45
N PHE A 104 8.79 -8.68 -10.13
CA PHE A 104 9.32 -9.95 -9.66
C PHE A 104 8.77 -10.26 -8.26
N PHE A 105 8.35 -11.50 -7.99
CA PHE A 105 7.85 -11.86 -6.67
C PHE A 105 8.22 -13.28 -6.25
N VAL A 106 8.31 -13.47 -4.94
CA VAL A 106 8.68 -14.73 -4.29
C VAL A 106 7.55 -15.11 -3.35
N VAL A 107 7.13 -16.38 -3.39
CA VAL A 107 6.16 -16.95 -2.45
C VAL A 107 6.85 -18.07 -1.68
N ALA A 108 6.89 -17.96 -0.35
CA ALA A 108 7.39 -18.97 0.57
C ALA A 108 6.23 -19.69 1.28
N TYR A 109 6.37 -20.98 1.56
CA TYR A 109 5.34 -21.79 2.20
C TYR A 109 5.95 -23.01 2.90
N SER A 110 5.20 -23.62 3.82
CA SER A 110 5.59 -24.86 4.49
C SER A 110 4.98 -26.07 3.76
N ARG A 111 5.74 -27.15 3.60
CA ARG A 111 5.23 -28.45 3.10
C ARG A 111 6.00 -29.60 3.75
N ASN A 112 5.29 -30.58 4.31
CA ASN A 112 5.90 -31.76 4.93
C ASN A 112 7.05 -31.44 5.92
N ASP A 113 6.80 -30.49 6.83
CA ASP A 113 7.76 -30.06 7.86
C ASP A 113 9.02 -29.32 7.34
N ASP A 114 9.05 -28.92 6.05
CA ASP A 114 10.12 -28.14 5.42
C ASP A 114 9.59 -26.82 4.84
N ILE A 115 10.51 -25.90 4.52
CA ILE A 115 10.21 -24.61 3.88
C ILE A 115 10.56 -24.63 2.40
N PHE A 116 9.63 -24.17 1.57
CA PHE A 116 9.79 -24.05 0.13
C PHE A 116 9.57 -22.61 -0.34
N ALA A 117 10.13 -22.28 -1.50
CA ALA A 117 9.86 -21.02 -2.19
C ALA A 117 9.73 -21.20 -3.70
N ARG A 118 8.88 -20.35 -4.30
CA ARG A 118 8.63 -20.27 -5.74
C ARG A 118 8.73 -18.81 -6.19
N ARG A 119 9.15 -18.60 -7.42
CA ARG A 119 9.48 -17.29 -7.96
C ARG A 119 8.76 -17.05 -9.26
N PHE A 120 8.34 -15.82 -9.47
CA PHE A 120 7.51 -15.42 -10.60
C PHE A 120 7.84 -13.98 -11.01
N ASN A 121 7.39 -13.59 -12.20
CA ASN A 121 7.51 -12.22 -12.66
C ASN A 121 6.21 -11.79 -13.37
N ILE A 122 5.71 -10.61 -13.05
CA ILE A 122 4.60 -9.95 -13.73
C ILE A 122 5.16 -9.27 -14.99
N THR A 123 4.78 -9.77 -16.16
CA THR A 123 5.19 -9.20 -17.45
C THR A 123 3.98 -8.67 -18.21
N SER A 124 4.22 -7.92 -19.30
CA SER A 124 3.15 -7.45 -20.18
C SER A 124 2.31 -8.58 -20.80
N ASP A 125 2.88 -9.78 -20.89
CA ASP A 125 2.23 -10.96 -21.46
C ASP A 125 1.53 -11.83 -20.38
N GLY A 126 1.49 -11.35 -19.12
CA GLY A 126 0.95 -12.06 -17.96
C GLY A 126 2.04 -12.48 -16.97
N ILE A 127 1.71 -13.41 -16.07
CA ILE A 127 2.66 -13.92 -15.08
C ILE A 127 3.54 -15.02 -15.69
N ASN A 128 4.82 -15.06 -15.31
CA ASN A 128 5.76 -16.12 -15.70
C ASN A 128 6.43 -16.74 -14.47
N GLN A 129 6.47 -18.07 -14.37
CA GLN A 129 7.27 -18.75 -13.37
C GLN A 129 8.77 -18.64 -13.68
N VAL A 130 9.58 -18.36 -12.66
CA VAL A 130 11.04 -18.19 -12.74
C VAL A 130 11.73 -19.35 -12.02
N GLY A 131 12.43 -20.18 -12.78
CA GLY A 131 13.19 -21.31 -12.24
C GLY A 131 12.30 -22.41 -11.64
N ASN A 132 12.92 -23.30 -10.87
CA ASN A 132 12.24 -24.37 -10.16
C ASN A 132 11.93 -23.96 -8.71
N GLU A 133 11.13 -24.78 -8.02
CA GLU A 133 10.98 -24.74 -6.56
C GLU A 133 12.34 -24.77 -5.88
N ILE A 134 12.43 -24.06 -4.77
CA ILE A 134 13.58 -24.06 -3.89
C ILE A 134 13.16 -24.72 -2.59
N LEU A 135 13.93 -25.72 -2.15
CA LEU A 135 13.94 -26.13 -0.75
C LEU A 135 14.78 -25.08 0.00
N VAL A 136 14.11 -24.22 0.76
CA VAL A 136 14.71 -23.04 1.40
C VAL A 136 15.61 -23.46 2.55
N ALA A 137 15.01 -24.17 3.49
CA ALA A 137 15.67 -24.61 4.71
C ALA A 137 16.45 -25.89 4.45
N THR A 138 17.56 -26.08 5.16
CA THR A 138 18.30 -27.33 5.05
C THR A 138 17.47 -28.47 5.64
N PHE A 139 17.24 -29.52 4.86
CA PHE A 139 16.44 -30.67 5.30
C PHE A 139 17.06 -31.32 6.55
N GLU A 140 16.27 -31.41 7.61
CA GLU A 140 16.65 -32.08 8.85
C GLU A 140 15.62 -33.13 9.24
N GLN A 141 16.08 -34.38 9.32
CA GLN A 141 15.18 -35.50 9.57
C GLN A 141 14.53 -35.39 10.97
N ASN A 142 13.20 -35.42 11.00
CA ASN A 142 12.36 -35.32 12.21
C ASN A 142 12.44 -33.95 12.91
N LYS A 143 12.73 -32.87 12.17
CA LYS A 143 12.61 -31.50 12.68
C LYS A 143 11.47 -30.81 11.96
N LEU A 144 10.71 -30.00 12.70
CA LEU A 144 9.61 -29.23 12.12
C LEU A 144 10.12 -27.84 11.73
N GLN A 145 9.98 -27.50 10.46
CA GLN A 145 10.24 -26.16 9.94
C GLN A 145 8.92 -25.60 9.40
N SER A 146 8.50 -24.45 9.92
CA SER A 146 7.17 -23.90 9.63
C SER A 146 7.11 -22.38 9.76
N PHE A 147 5.99 -21.79 9.33
CA PHE A 147 5.71 -20.34 9.38
C PHE A 147 6.80 -19.50 8.70
N PRO A 148 7.05 -19.71 7.40
CA PRO A 148 8.02 -18.89 6.70
C PRO A 148 7.50 -17.48 6.50
N GLN A 149 8.41 -16.51 6.51
CA GLN A 149 8.18 -15.14 6.06
C GLN A 149 9.26 -14.80 5.04
N VAL A 150 8.87 -14.11 3.97
CA VAL A 150 9.78 -13.69 2.91
C VAL A 150 9.81 -12.18 2.78
N ALA A 151 10.99 -11.63 2.57
CA ALA A 151 11.17 -10.26 2.13
C ALA A 151 12.05 -10.23 0.88
N ILE A 152 11.79 -9.25 0.02
CA ILE A 152 12.50 -9.08 -1.23
C ILE A 152 13.01 -7.66 -1.34
N ASP A 153 14.15 -7.52 -1.99
CA ASP A 153 14.77 -6.23 -2.25
C ASP A 153 14.49 -5.76 -3.69
N SER A 154 14.87 -4.52 -4.02
CA SER A 154 14.58 -3.96 -5.35
C SER A 154 15.38 -4.59 -6.49
N GLU A 155 16.40 -5.39 -6.17
CA GLU A 155 17.24 -6.12 -7.12
C GLU A 155 16.75 -7.56 -7.32
N GLY A 156 15.74 -7.97 -6.54
CA GLY A 156 15.10 -9.28 -6.56
C GLY A 156 15.78 -10.29 -5.62
N ASP A 157 16.84 -9.89 -4.92
CA ASP A 157 17.44 -10.73 -3.89
C ASP A 157 16.45 -10.84 -2.72
N PHE A 158 16.38 -12.02 -2.12
CA PHE A 158 15.33 -12.31 -1.14
C PHE A 158 15.86 -13.06 0.07
N SER A 159 15.20 -12.84 1.20
CA SER A 159 15.50 -13.48 2.47
C SER A 159 14.26 -14.20 2.96
N VAL A 160 14.44 -15.43 3.46
CA VAL A 160 13.36 -16.19 4.09
C VAL A 160 13.75 -16.48 5.52
N VAL A 161 12.83 -16.25 6.46
CA VAL A 161 12.95 -16.65 7.87
C VAL A 161 11.85 -17.62 8.23
N TRP A 162 12.09 -18.51 9.18
CA TRP A 162 11.13 -19.52 9.60
C TRP A 162 11.38 -19.98 11.04
N THR A 163 10.36 -20.59 11.63
CA THR A 163 10.47 -21.29 12.91
C THR A 163 11.07 -22.67 12.68
N HIS A 164 12.18 -22.98 13.34
CA HIS A 164 12.83 -24.28 13.37
C HIS A 164 12.65 -24.90 14.75
N GLN A 165 11.89 -26.00 14.83
CA GLN A 165 11.66 -26.72 16.07
C GLN A 165 12.69 -27.84 16.24
N PHE A 166 13.58 -27.67 17.23
CA PHE A 166 14.54 -28.69 17.64
C PHE A 166 13.83 -29.81 18.42
N GLU A 167 13.07 -29.47 19.45
CA GLU A 167 12.32 -30.44 20.25
C GLU A 167 10.93 -29.86 20.59
N ALA A 168 10.08 -30.62 21.27
CA ALA A 168 8.71 -30.19 21.56
C ALA A 168 8.63 -28.85 22.31
N ASP A 169 9.66 -28.53 23.09
CA ASP A 169 9.81 -27.35 23.95
C ASP A 169 11.06 -26.52 23.61
N ASP A 170 11.59 -26.67 22.39
CA ASP A 170 12.79 -25.99 21.88
C ASP A 170 12.59 -25.54 20.43
N SER A 171 12.33 -24.25 20.21
CA SER A 171 12.18 -23.65 18.88
C SER A 171 13.03 -22.39 18.71
N ASP A 172 13.74 -22.31 17.59
CA ASP A 172 14.50 -21.11 17.21
C ASP A 172 13.93 -20.48 15.94
N ILE A 173 14.25 -19.19 15.73
CA ILE A 173 14.11 -18.58 14.40
C ILE A 173 15.40 -18.76 13.58
N ARG A 174 15.24 -19.28 12.36
CA ARG A 174 16.30 -19.42 11.36
C ARG A 174 16.01 -18.55 10.14
N GLY A 175 17.05 -18.27 9.37
CA GLY A 175 16.90 -17.58 8.09
C GLY A 175 17.91 -18.02 7.05
N ARG A 176 17.68 -17.63 5.80
CA ARG A 176 18.62 -17.83 4.69
C ARG A 176 18.43 -16.73 3.64
N LEU A 177 19.54 -16.25 3.10
CA LEU A 177 19.57 -15.23 2.04
C LEU A 177 19.78 -15.90 0.69
N PHE A 178 19.15 -15.37 -0.35
CA PHE A 178 19.19 -15.88 -1.71
C PHE A 178 19.39 -14.75 -2.71
N ASN A 179 20.12 -15.04 -3.78
CA ASN A 179 20.13 -14.16 -4.95
C ASN A 179 18.77 -14.27 -5.68
N ALA A 180 18.43 -13.31 -6.53
CA ALA A 180 17.22 -13.31 -7.36
C ALA A 180 17.07 -14.59 -8.21
N ASP A 181 18.19 -15.20 -8.62
CA ASP A 181 18.23 -16.47 -9.36
C ASP A 181 17.95 -17.72 -8.49
N GLY A 182 17.76 -17.54 -7.18
CA GLY A 182 17.39 -18.55 -6.21
C GLY A 182 18.57 -19.34 -5.66
N SER A 183 19.80 -18.98 -6.03
CA SER A 183 20.99 -19.57 -5.42
C SER A 183 21.18 -19.01 -3.99
N PRO A 184 21.45 -19.87 -2.99
CA PRO A 184 21.66 -19.41 -1.62
C PRO A 184 22.95 -18.59 -1.51
N ILE A 185 22.85 -17.43 -0.86
CA ILE A 185 23.98 -16.59 -0.46
C ILE A 185 24.62 -17.16 0.82
N THR A 186 23.78 -17.66 1.74
CA THR A 186 24.21 -18.19 3.03
C THR A 186 23.75 -19.63 3.25
N ASP A 187 24.33 -20.29 4.25
CA ASP A 187 23.68 -21.42 4.90
C ASP A 187 22.51 -20.95 5.78
N ASP A 188 21.83 -21.87 6.47
CA ASP A 188 20.83 -21.55 7.47
C ASP A 188 21.51 -20.80 8.63
N ILE A 189 21.08 -19.56 8.89
CA ILE A 189 21.64 -18.69 9.93
C ILE A 189 20.71 -18.62 11.14
N PRO A 190 21.25 -18.60 12.39
CA PRO A 190 20.47 -18.28 13.57
C PRO A 190 20.08 -16.81 13.59
N ILE A 191 18.79 -16.52 13.81
CA ILE A 191 18.31 -15.15 13.95
C ILE A 191 18.53 -14.66 15.39
N SER A 192 18.05 -15.44 16.36
CA SER A 192 18.21 -15.19 17.79
C SER A 192 19.56 -15.70 18.31
N SER A 193 19.98 -15.15 19.45
CA SER A 193 21.09 -15.69 20.25
C SER A 193 20.67 -16.12 21.66
N SER A 194 19.36 -16.11 21.92
CA SER A 194 18.77 -16.53 23.19
C SER A 194 18.81 -18.06 23.36
N PHE A 195 18.49 -18.50 24.57
CA PHE A 195 18.29 -19.91 24.92
C PHE A 195 16.81 -20.19 25.26
N SER A 196 15.94 -19.22 24.96
CA SER A 196 14.49 -19.29 25.14
C SER A 196 13.84 -19.73 23.84
N ASN A 197 12.60 -20.22 23.92
CA ASN A 197 11.84 -20.50 22.71
C ASN A 197 11.51 -19.21 21.97
N GLU A 198 11.64 -19.27 20.65
CA GLU A 198 11.26 -18.21 19.75
C GLU A 198 10.22 -18.68 18.72
N SER A 199 9.36 -17.75 18.34
CA SER A 199 8.25 -17.97 17.40
C SER A 199 7.83 -16.66 16.72
N GLU A 200 6.86 -16.75 15.80
CA GLU A 200 6.15 -15.59 15.24
C GLU A 200 7.09 -14.53 14.63
N SER A 201 8.06 -15.00 13.84
CA SER A 201 9.00 -14.10 13.16
C SER A 201 8.32 -13.31 12.05
N ALA A 202 8.77 -12.08 11.81
CA ALA A 202 8.48 -11.28 10.61
C ALA A 202 9.78 -10.68 10.06
N ILE A 203 9.88 -10.44 8.75
CA ILE A 203 11.07 -9.91 8.10
C ILE A 203 10.73 -8.77 7.14
N ALA A 204 11.54 -7.72 7.18
CA ALA A 204 11.55 -6.66 6.17
C ALA A 204 12.97 -6.48 5.64
N SER A 205 13.12 -6.22 4.34
CA SER A 205 14.42 -6.06 3.68
C SER A 205 14.54 -4.72 2.96
N VAL A 206 15.76 -4.20 2.90
CA VAL A 206 16.14 -3.06 2.05
C VAL A 206 17.07 -3.54 0.95
N PRO A 207 17.16 -2.83 -0.19
CA PRO A 207 18.11 -3.14 -1.26
C PRO A 207 19.52 -3.37 -0.73
N ILE A 208 20.21 -4.39 -1.24
CA ILE A 208 21.65 -4.60 -1.02
C ILE A 208 22.42 -3.46 -1.72
N ALA A 209 22.42 -2.26 -1.13
CA ALA A 209 22.96 -1.09 -1.80
C ALA A 209 24.47 -1.24 -2.03
N ASN A 210 24.85 -1.16 -3.30
CA ASN A 210 26.21 -0.87 -3.74
C ASN A 210 26.74 0.45 -3.13
N ASN A 211 27.53 0.32 -2.07
CA ASN A 211 28.70 1.12 -1.68
C ASN A 211 28.68 2.67 -1.60
N ASN A 212 27.55 3.37 -1.77
CA ASN A 212 27.52 4.85 -1.68
C ASN A 212 26.83 5.44 -0.44
N ASN A 213 26.26 4.60 0.45
CA ASN A 213 25.98 4.99 1.83
C ASN A 213 26.95 4.25 2.78
N PRO A 214 27.99 4.91 3.32
CA PRO A 214 28.97 4.26 4.19
C PRO A 214 28.40 3.80 5.55
N ASN A 215 27.09 3.94 5.78
CA ASN A 215 26.40 3.59 7.03
C ASN A 215 25.43 2.39 6.93
N THR A 216 25.26 1.73 5.78
CA THR A 216 24.20 0.71 5.63
C THR A 216 24.75 -0.63 5.14
N ASP A 217 25.40 -1.36 6.04
CA ASP A 217 25.54 -2.82 5.87
C ASP A 217 24.17 -3.51 6.01
N LEU A 218 23.14 -2.81 6.51
CA LEU A 218 21.79 -3.33 6.74
C LEU A 218 21.12 -3.78 5.45
N VAL A 219 20.64 -5.02 5.45
CA VAL A 219 19.86 -5.64 4.37
C VAL A 219 18.54 -6.19 4.87
N GLY A 220 18.47 -6.64 6.13
CA GLY A 220 17.23 -7.15 6.70
C GLY A 220 17.08 -6.86 8.18
N VAL A 221 15.83 -6.71 8.62
CA VAL A 221 15.43 -6.67 10.02
C VAL A 221 14.43 -7.79 10.25
N VAL A 222 14.67 -8.60 11.27
CA VAL A 222 13.79 -9.70 11.67
C VAL A 222 13.28 -9.42 13.07
N SER A 223 11.96 -9.30 13.25
CA SER A 223 11.31 -9.32 14.56
C SER A 223 10.82 -10.72 14.89
N TYR A 224 10.73 -11.05 16.18
CA TYR A 224 10.25 -12.35 16.67
C TYR A 224 9.84 -12.26 18.13
N THR A 225 8.94 -13.17 18.53
CA THR A 225 8.53 -13.36 19.92
C THR A 225 9.55 -14.25 20.63
N VAL A 226 9.96 -13.85 21.85
CA VAL A 226 10.76 -14.68 22.75
C VAL A 226 9.93 -15.04 23.98
N ASP A 227 9.79 -16.33 24.26
CA ASP A 227 9.03 -16.87 25.40
C ASP A 227 9.89 -16.84 26.68
N PHE A 228 9.37 -16.15 27.70
CA PHE A 228 9.94 -16.12 29.06
C PHE A 228 9.01 -16.75 30.10
N ASN A 229 8.37 -17.85 29.73
CA ASN A 229 7.38 -18.59 30.51
C ASN A 229 6.18 -17.71 30.92
N GLY A 230 5.57 -17.04 29.93
CA GLY A 230 4.41 -16.16 30.14
C GLY A 230 4.76 -14.71 30.45
N ASN A 231 5.90 -14.24 29.93
CA ASN A 231 6.23 -12.81 29.76
C ASN A 231 6.82 -12.63 28.36
N ASP A 232 6.06 -13.06 27.36
CA ASP A 232 6.50 -13.12 25.98
C ASP A 232 6.77 -11.70 25.50
N THR A 233 7.83 -11.49 24.73
CA THR A 233 8.21 -10.14 24.32
C THR A 233 8.83 -10.12 22.94
N ILE A 234 8.70 -8.98 22.26
CA ILE A 234 9.20 -8.82 20.90
C ILE A 234 10.66 -8.36 20.93
N PHE A 235 11.50 -9.15 20.28
CA PHE A 235 12.87 -8.76 19.94
C PHE A 235 12.99 -8.53 18.45
N PHE A 236 14.06 -7.84 18.06
CA PHE A 236 14.49 -7.82 16.68
C PHE A 236 16.01 -7.92 16.55
N ARG A 237 16.44 -8.39 15.38
CA ARG A 237 17.84 -8.47 14.97
C ARG A 237 17.99 -7.88 13.57
N ARG A 238 19.13 -7.22 13.36
CA ARG A 238 19.51 -6.62 12.07
C ARG A 238 20.59 -7.47 11.42
N PHE A 239 20.53 -7.60 10.10
CA PHE A 239 21.44 -8.42 9.32
C PHE A 239 21.98 -7.66 8.13
N GLY A 240 23.22 -7.96 7.78
CA GLY A 240 23.82 -7.46 6.55
C GLY A 240 23.73 -8.42 5.38
N ASN A 241 24.28 -7.98 4.24
CA ASN A 241 24.20 -8.68 2.95
C ASN A 241 24.81 -10.09 2.92
N ASP A 242 25.69 -10.40 3.86
CA ASP A 242 26.32 -11.71 4.02
C ASP A 242 25.67 -12.54 5.13
N GLY A 243 24.52 -12.09 5.66
CA GLY A 243 23.82 -12.70 6.77
C GLY A 243 24.47 -12.45 8.13
N ASN A 244 25.52 -11.61 8.21
CA ASN A 244 26.10 -11.27 9.50
C ASN A 244 25.17 -10.37 10.31
N GLN A 245 25.09 -10.65 11.61
CA GLN A 245 24.33 -9.86 12.56
C GLN A 245 24.96 -8.48 12.79
N LEU A 246 24.15 -7.43 12.68
CA LEU A 246 24.54 -6.03 12.89
C LEU A 246 24.15 -5.57 14.29
N GLY A 247 25.15 -5.43 15.16
CA GLY A 247 24.94 -4.99 16.54
C GLY A 247 24.33 -6.07 17.45
N ALA A 248 23.70 -5.63 18.54
CA ALA A 248 23.06 -6.51 19.50
C ALA A 248 21.59 -6.81 19.11
N GLU A 249 21.04 -7.82 19.74
CA GLU A 249 19.61 -8.13 19.76
C GLU A 249 18.94 -7.10 20.67
N ILE A 250 17.81 -6.55 20.22
CA ILE A 250 17.17 -5.42 20.87
C ILE A 250 15.72 -5.80 21.19
N ASN A 251 15.32 -5.58 22.44
CA ASN A 251 13.92 -5.69 22.83
C ASN A 251 13.17 -4.46 22.28
N ALA A 252 12.17 -4.70 21.43
CA ALA A 252 11.40 -3.64 20.78
C ALA A 252 10.56 -2.85 21.79
N VAL A 253 10.14 -3.52 22.86
CA VAL A 253 9.24 -3.03 23.91
C VAL A 253 9.99 -2.08 24.87
N SER A 254 9.32 -0.99 25.23
CA SER A 254 9.82 -0.01 26.19
C SER A 254 9.98 -0.65 27.56
N GLU A 255 10.96 -0.17 28.35
CA GLU A 255 11.25 -0.75 29.66
C GLU A 255 10.04 -0.77 30.60
N ALA A 256 9.09 0.15 30.41
CA ALA A 256 7.90 0.29 31.24
C ALA A 256 6.84 -0.79 30.99
N ASN A 257 6.90 -1.51 29.86
CA ASN A 257 5.87 -2.43 29.39
C ASN A 257 6.35 -3.90 29.26
N ARG A 258 7.57 -4.21 29.73
CA ARG A 258 8.17 -5.56 29.66
C ARG A 258 7.60 -6.56 30.68
N ASP A 259 6.65 -6.13 31.51
CA ASP A 259 5.92 -6.98 32.47
C ASP A 259 4.59 -7.50 31.92
N LYS A 260 4.35 -7.28 30.62
CA LYS A 260 3.18 -7.72 29.85
C LYS A 260 3.63 -8.69 28.76
N ASN A 261 2.69 -9.45 28.20
CA ASN A 261 2.98 -10.26 27.01
C ASN A 261 2.87 -9.39 25.75
N GLN A 262 3.77 -9.63 24.80
CA GLN A 262 3.70 -9.11 23.45
C GLN A 262 3.97 -10.23 22.46
N THR A 263 3.09 -10.34 21.46
CA THR A 263 3.10 -11.42 20.46
C THR A 263 2.69 -10.88 19.10
N GLN A 264 2.78 -11.72 18.06
CA GLN A 264 2.27 -11.46 16.72
C GLN A 264 2.81 -10.15 16.11
N SER A 265 4.14 -10.02 16.05
CA SER A 265 4.74 -8.82 15.47
C SER A 265 4.68 -8.83 13.94
N SER A 266 4.46 -7.65 13.34
CA SER A 266 4.72 -7.36 11.92
C SER A 266 5.71 -6.20 11.81
N ILE A 267 6.48 -6.14 10.71
CA ILE A 267 7.56 -5.19 10.50
C ILE A 267 7.56 -4.64 9.07
N ALA A 268 7.76 -3.32 8.96
CA ALA A 268 7.96 -2.64 7.69
C ALA A 268 9.18 -1.71 7.75
N ILE A 269 9.88 -1.56 6.64
CA ILE A 269 11.14 -0.80 6.53
C ILE A 269 11.10 0.16 5.34
N ASP A 270 11.63 1.36 5.53
CA ASP A 270 11.75 2.34 4.45
C ASP A 270 13.07 2.20 3.69
N SER A 271 13.20 2.95 2.59
CA SER A 271 14.41 2.96 1.77
C SER A 271 15.68 3.48 2.47
N GLN A 272 15.56 4.15 3.62
CA GLN A 272 16.68 4.59 4.45
C GLN A 272 17.07 3.56 5.51
N GLY A 273 16.26 2.51 5.66
CA GLY A 273 16.42 1.46 6.65
C GLY A 273 15.74 1.77 7.98
N ASP A 274 15.01 2.89 8.10
CA ASP A 274 14.20 3.15 9.29
C ASP A 274 12.96 2.25 9.24
N PHE A 275 12.54 1.72 10.38
CA PHE A 275 11.54 0.66 10.41
C PHE A 275 10.53 0.83 11.54
N VAL A 276 9.38 0.20 11.35
CA VAL A 276 8.26 0.16 12.28
C VAL A 276 7.95 -1.28 12.61
N ILE A 277 7.79 -1.58 13.91
CA ILE A 277 7.31 -2.89 14.37
C ILE A 277 5.97 -2.65 15.06
N ALA A 278 4.93 -3.35 14.60
CA ALA A 278 3.61 -3.40 15.24
C ALA A 278 3.42 -4.77 15.90
N TRP A 279 2.68 -4.86 17.00
CA TRP A 279 2.45 -6.11 17.73
C TRP A 279 1.17 -6.07 18.58
N THR A 280 0.71 -7.26 18.95
CA THR A 280 -0.34 -7.47 19.95
C THR A 280 0.23 -7.30 21.36
N HIS A 281 -0.37 -6.45 22.18
CA HIS A 281 0.01 -6.20 23.58
C HIS A 281 -1.09 -6.70 24.53
N GLU A 282 -0.77 -7.61 25.43
CA GLU A 282 -1.74 -8.25 26.33
C GLU A 282 -1.77 -7.61 27.72
N PHE A 283 -2.91 -7.07 28.13
CA PHE A 283 -3.15 -6.55 29.47
C PHE A 283 -3.75 -7.60 30.42
N GLY A 284 -4.44 -8.62 29.88
CA GLY A 284 -4.96 -9.80 30.57
C GLY A 284 -5.77 -10.73 29.64
N GLU A 285 -6.43 -11.75 30.20
CA GLU A 285 -7.04 -12.89 29.47
C GLU A 285 -8.04 -12.54 28.34
N ASN A 286 -8.57 -11.31 28.27
CA ASN A 286 -9.49 -10.86 27.21
C ASN A 286 -9.33 -9.36 26.94
N ASP A 287 -8.10 -8.88 26.99
CA ASP A 287 -7.76 -7.47 26.82
C ASP A 287 -6.42 -7.39 26.09
N THR A 288 -6.49 -7.35 24.75
CA THR A 288 -5.33 -7.16 23.88
C THR A 288 -5.52 -5.93 23.01
N ASP A 289 -4.46 -5.15 22.90
CA ASP A 289 -4.42 -3.91 22.14
C ASP A 289 -3.32 -4.01 21.07
N ILE A 290 -3.42 -3.19 20.03
CA ILE A 290 -2.37 -3.09 19.02
C ILE A 290 -1.47 -1.91 19.34
N HIS A 291 -0.17 -2.18 19.41
CA HIS A 291 0.87 -1.17 19.65
C HIS A 291 1.88 -1.20 18.51
N PHE A 292 2.59 -0.09 18.30
CA PHE A 292 3.78 -0.07 17.46
C PHE A 292 4.87 0.83 18.02
N ARG A 293 6.08 0.66 17.51
CA ARG A 293 7.21 1.55 17.80
C ARG A 293 8.10 1.71 16.58
N ARG A 294 8.67 2.89 16.44
CA ARG A 294 9.53 3.26 15.31
C ARG A 294 10.99 3.25 15.71
N PHE A 295 11.85 2.89 14.78
CA PHE A 295 13.27 2.73 15.00
C PHE A 295 14.05 3.30 13.82
N ASN A 296 15.21 3.90 14.12
CA ASN A 296 16.18 4.22 13.08
C ASN A 296 16.82 2.92 12.55
N SER A 297 17.43 2.98 11.37
CA SER A 297 18.24 1.90 10.77
C SER A 297 19.35 1.32 11.68
N ASP A 298 19.83 2.11 12.64
CA ASP A 298 20.81 1.65 13.64
C ASP A 298 20.19 0.85 14.81
N GLY A 299 18.87 0.65 14.80
CA GLY A 299 18.07 -0.02 15.83
C GLY A 299 17.71 0.86 17.03
N THR A 300 18.08 2.15 17.03
CA THR A 300 17.68 3.06 18.10
C THR A 300 16.21 3.43 17.97
N ALA A 301 15.45 3.30 19.06
CA ALA A 301 14.04 3.70 19.05
C ALA A 301 13.90 5.22 18.88
N LEU A 302 12.99 5.63 17.99
CA LEU A 302 12.59 7.02 17.81
C LEU A 302 11.62 7.47 18.91
N ASP A 303 10.83 6.53 19.43
CA ASP A 303 9.83 6.79 20.46
C ASP A 303 10.32 6.35 21.84
N SER A 304 10.08 7.19 22.86
CA SER A 304 10.38 6.81 24.26
C SER A 304 9.43 5.75 24.81
N MET A 305 8.21 5.69 24.28
CA MET A 305 7.14 4.75 24.61
C MET A 305 6.47 4.30 23.32
N GLU A 306 5.75 3.21 23.36
CA GLU A 306 5.04 2.68 22.20
C GLU A 306 3.77 3.47 21.92
N ILE A 307 3.40 3.52 20.65
CA ILE A 307 2.21 4.22 20.17
C ILE A 307 1.08 3.22 20.09
N ILE A 308 -0.08 3.61 20.63
CA ILE A 308 -1.29 2.79 20.65
C ILE A 308 -2.04 2.94 19.32
N VAL A 309 -2.31 1.83 18.66
CA VAL A 309 -3.10 1.77 17.43
C VAL A 309 -4.58 1.67 17.74
N ASP A 310 -4.96 0.71 18.58
CA ASP A 310 -6.31 0.55 19.09
C ASP A 310 -6.22 0.08 20.54
N SER A 311 -7.12 0.62 21.36
CA SER A 311 -7.30 0.26 22.78
C SER A 311 -8.78 0.18 23.11
N SER A 312 -9.55 -0.32 22.15
CA SER A 312 -10.98 -0.51 22.28
C SER A 312 -11.26 -1.75 23.13
N LEU A 313 -12.41 -1.80 23.79
CA LEU A 313 -12.71 -2.89 24.70
C LEU A 313 -12.75 -4.24 23.98
N GLY A 314 -11.96 -5.21 24.45
CA GLY A 314 -11.90 -6.56 23.92
C GLY A 314 -10.53 -6.88 23.38
N ASN A 315 -10.46 -7.81 22.42
CA ASN A 315 -9.19 -8.24 21.84
C ASN A 315 -8.99 -7.61 20.47
N GLN A 316 -7.84 -6.98 20.28
CA GLN A 316 -7.30 -6.59 18.98
C GLN A 316 -5.99 -7.33 18.76
N ASN A 317 -5.93 -8.12 17.68
CA ASN A 317 -4.88 -9.11 17.45
C ASN A 317 -4.39 -9.09 15.99
N ASN A 318 -3.27 -9.78 15.75
CA ASN A 318 -2.71 -10.03 14.42
C ASN A 318 -2.55 -8.75 13.58
N PRO A 319 -1.75 -7.79 14.04
CA PRO A 319 -1.49 -6.60 13.27
C PRO A 319 -0.61 -6.91 12.06
N ASP A 320 -0.85 -6.19 10.98
CA ASP A 320 0.06 -6.13 9.86
C ASP A 320 0.34 -4.67 9.47
N VAL A 321 1.60 -4.34 9.17
CA VAL A 321 2.06 -2.96 8.98
C VAL A 321 2.82 -2.81 7.66
N ASP A 322 2.56 -1.71 6.97
CA ASP A 322 3.39 -1.29 5.83
C ASP A 322 3.54 0.26 5.77
N LEU A 323 4.54 0.72 5.02
CA LEU A 323 4.95 2.12 4.93
C LEU A 323 4.69 2.71 3.54
N ALA A 324 4.05 3.87 3.52
CA ALA A 324 3.97 4.69 2.32
C ALA A 324 5.33 5.38 2.02
N PRO A 325 5.59 5.80 0.77
CA PRO A 325 6.82 6.51 0.40
C PRO A 325 7.09 7.81 1.17
N ASP A 326 6.05 8.45 1.70
CA ASP A 326 6.16 9.65 2.55
C ASP A 326 6.46 9.32 4.04
N GLY A 327 6.61 8.02 4.35
CA GLY A 327 6.81 7.47 5.67
C GLY A 327 5.53 7.32 6.49
N SER A 328 4.35 7.56 5.91
CA SER A 328 3.08 7.29 6.59
C SER A 328 2.92 5.79 6.84
N ILE A 329 2.31 5.47 7.98
CA ILE A 329 2.24 4.11 8.52
C ILE A 329 0.81 3.63 8.42
N LEU A 330 0.60 2.50 7.76
CA LEU A 330 -0.69 1.84 7.63
C LEU A 330 -0.66 0.53 8.41
N ILE A 331 -1.58 0.35 9.36
CA ILE A 331 -1.67 -0.85 10.19
C ILE A 331 -3.06 -1.44 10.07
N SER A 332 -3.16 -2.69 9.63
CA SER A 332 -4.38 -3.50 9.70
C SER A 332 -4.36 -4.42 10.91
N TYR A 333 -5.52 -4.83 11.43
CA TYR A 333 -5.64 -5.75 12.57
C TYR A 333 -7.04 -6.35 12.65
N THR A 334 -7.15 -7.49 13.34
CA THR A 334 -8.44 -8.12 13.67
C THR A 334 -8.96 -7.57 15.00
N ASP A 335 -10.20 -7.06 15.00
CA ASP A 335 -10.96 -6.75 16.21
C ASP A 335 -12.00 -7.85 16.48
N GLU A 336 -11.71 -8.70 17.45
CA GLU A 336 -12.56 -9.85 17.81
C GLU A 336 -13.86 -9.43 18.49
N SER A 337 -13.91 -8.21 19.07
CA SER A 337 -15.11 -7.70 19.72
C SER A 337 -16.21 -7.39 18.70
N SER A 338 -15.81 -6.94 17.51
CA SER A 338 -16.69 -6.64 16.39
C SER A 338 -16.72 -7.74 15.33
N ASN A 339 -15.83 -8.75 15.42
CA ASN A 339 -15.56 -9.75 14.38
C ASN A 339 -15.24 -9.09 13.04
N SER A 340 -14.45 -8.02 13.07
CA SER A 340 -14.12 -7.24 11.88
C SER A 340 -12.62 -7.04 11.75
N VAL A 341 -12.17 -6.78 10.52
CA VAL A 341 -10.84 -6.25 10.26
C VAL A 341 -10.94 -4.73 10.22
N LYS A 342 -9.99 -4.09 10.91
CA LYS A 342 -9.83 -2.63 10.91
C LYS A 342 -8.46 -2.27 10.38
N TYR A 343 -8.32 -1.02 9.96
CA TYR A 343 -7.03 -0.44 9.65
C TYR A 343 -6.96 1.02 10.08
N ARG A 344 -5.78 1.46 10.48
CA ARG A 344 -5.52 2.81 10.97
C ARG A 344 -4.25 3.38 10.37
N GLN A 345 -4.26 4.70 10.20
CA GLN A 345 -3.20 5.44 9.55
C GLN A 345 -2.55 6.41 10.52
N PHE A 346 -1.22 6.51 10.41
CA PHE A 346 -0.41 7.45 11.14
C PHE A 346 0.52 8.18 10.18
N ASN A 347 0.88 9.41 10.51
CA ASN A 347 1.93 10.09 9.77
C ASN A 347 3.30 9.49 10.12
N SER A 348 4.35 9.92 9.41
CA SER A 348 5.73 9.50 9.68
C SER A 348 6.25 9.84 11.08
N ASN A 349 5.56 10.74 11.81
CA ASN A 349 5.86 11.06 13.21
C ASN A 349 5.09 10.16 14.21
N GLY A 350 4.28 9.21 13.73
CA GLY A 350 3.48 8.32 14.57
C GLY A 350 2.20 8.96 15.14
N GLU A 351 1.77 10.09 14.60
CA GLU A 351 0.52 10.75 15.00
C GLU A 351 -0.65 10.21 14.15
N PRO A 352 -1.80 9.87 14.75
CA PRO A 352 -2.93 9.30 14.02
C PRO A 352 -3.51 10.32 13.03
N LEU A 353 -3.74 9.90 11.79
CA LEU A 353 -4.35 10.69 10.73
C LEU A 353 -5.89 10.63 10.71
N GLY A 354 -6.46 9.79 11.58
CA GLY A 354 -7.90 9.60 11.73
C GLY A 354 -8.23 8.50 12.74
N ASP A 355 -9.52 8.22 12.84
CA ASP A 355 -10.03 7.02 13.50
C ASP A 355 -9.78 5.78 12.62
N SER A 356 -9.82 4.59 13.21
CA SER A 356 -9.75 3.35 12.45
C SER A 356 -10.92 3.22 11.47
N ALA A 357 -10.63 2.80 10.25
CA ALA A 357 -11.63 2.40 9.28
C ALA A 357 -11.85 0.88 9.35
N THR A 358 -13.02 0.42 8.90
CA THR A 358 -13.41 -0.99 8.89
C THR A 358 -13.37 -1.54 7.46
N PHE A 359 -12.75 -2.71 7.31
CA PHE A 359 -12.90 -3.57 6.14
C PHE A 359 -14.20 -4.37 6.30
N ASP A 360 -15.20 -4.09 5.48
CA ASP A 360 -16.58 -4.58 5.68
C ASP A 360 -17.07 -5.36 4.45
N VAL A 361 -17.23 -6.67 4.59
CA VAL A 361 -17.85 -7.53 3.58
C VAL A 361 -19.26 -7.88 4.05
N GLU A 362 -20.25 -7.17 3.51
CA GLU A 362 -21.64 -7.19 4.01
C GLU A 362 -22.12 -8.59 4.45
N GLY A 363 -22.41 -8.70 5.75
CA GLY A 363 -22.98 -9.90 6.36
C GLY A 363 -21.97 -10.98 6.71
N ASN A 364 -20.67 -10.74 6.62
CA ASN A 364 -19.61 -11.67 7.03
C ASN A 364 -18.95 -11.27 8.35
N GLN A 365 -18.18 -12.21 8.88
CA GLN A 365 -17.13 -11.97 9.87
C GLN A 365 -15.81 -11.85 9.13
N GLU A 366 -14.90 -11.02 9.63
CA GLU A 366 -13.59 -10.79 9.03
C GLU A 366 -12.44 -11.05 10.02
N THR A 367 -11.33 -11.59 9.51
CA THR A 367 -10.11 -11.88 10.28
C THR A 367 -8.89 -12.05 9.34
N ASN A 368 -7.72 -12.35 9.90
CA ASN A 368 -6.46 -12.64 9.19
C ASN A 368 -6.17 -11.61 8.09
N SER A 369 -5.97 -10.36 8.47
CA SER A 369 -5.66 -9.29 7.53
C SER A 369 -4.18 -9.24 7.15
N ALA A 370 -3.92 -8.75 5.94
CA ALA A 370 -2.61 -8.28 5.51
C ALA A 370 -2.78 -6.97 4.73
N ILE A 371 -1.74 -6.13 4.70
CA ILE A 371 -1.75 -4.81 4.07
C ILE A 371 -0.46 -4.57 3.29
N ALA A 372 -0.60 -4.00 2.09
CA ALA A 372 0.54 -3.60 1.27
C ALA A 372 0.33 -2.20 0.70
N VAL A 373 1.40 -1.40 0.64
CA VAL A 373 1.43 -0.02 0.18
C VAL A 373 2.48 0.13 -0.92
N GLY A 374 2.02 0.48 -2.13
CA GLY A 374 2.87 0.67 -3.29
C GLY A 374 3.43 2.09 -3.38
N THR A 375 4.52 2.25 -4.14
CA THR A 375 5.16 3.54 -4.38
C THR A 375 4.30 4.55 -5.15
N ASN A 376 3.20 4.07 -5.75
CA ASN A 376 2.17 4.87 -6.40
C ASN A 376 1.13 5.43 -5.41
N ASN A 377 1.40 5.40 -4.11
CA ASN A 377 0.46 5.75 -3.04
C ASN A 377 -0.88 5.01 -3.18
N LYS A 378 -0.83 3.73 -3.57
CA LYS A 378 -1.97 2.81 -3.48
C LYS A 378 -1.71 1.86 -2.33
N ALA A 379 -2.73 1.63 -1.52
CA ALA A 379 -2.68 0.57 -0.52
C ALA A 379 -3.76 -0.46 -0.82
N VAL A 380 -3.54 -1.70 -0.42
CA VAL A 380 -4.53 -2.76 -0.52
C VAL A 380 -4.56 -3.48 0.82
N VAL A 381 -5.76 -3.61 1.38
CA VAL A 381 -6.02 -4.46 2.55
C VAL A 381 -6.67 -5.73 2.05
N VAL A 382 -6.16 -6.88 2.47
CA VAL A 382 -6.80 -8.18 2.26
C VAL A 382 -7.21 -8.79 3.59
N ALA A 383 -8.27 -9.59 3.60
CA ALA A 383 -8.74 -10.29 4.79
C ALA A 383 -9.52 -11.56 4.42
N ASP A 384 -9.53 -12.52 5.35
CA ASP A 384 -10.51 -13.60 5.34
C ASP A 384 -11.89 -13.03 5.68
N ALA A 385 -12.88 -13.23 4.81
CA ALA A 385 -14.27 -12.91 5.10
C ALA A 385 -15.20 -14.10 4.87
N GLY A 386 -16.09 -14.36 5.82
CA GLY A 386 -16.98 -15.50 5.74
C GLY A 386 -17.92 -15.68 6.93
N ASN A 387 -18.64 -16.80 6.93
CA ASN A 387 -19.52 -17.23 8.01
C ASN A 387 -19.46 -18.73 8.19
N ASN A 388 -19.86 -19.25 9.36
CA ASN A 388 -19.93 -20.69 9.64
C ASN A 388 -18.63 -21.44 9.30
N ASN A 389 -17.49 -20.83 9.61
CA ASN A 389 -16.14 -21.35 9.32
C ASN A 389 -15.83 -21.54 7.82
N SER A 390 -16.48 -20.79 6.94
CA SER A 390 -16.22 -20.78 5.49
C SER A 390 -15.71 -19.41 5.10
N PHE A 391 -14.39 -19.21 5.17
CA PHE A 391 -13.73 -17.93 4.89
C PHE A 391 -13.07 -17.95 3.51
N ASN A 392 -13.26 -16.87 2.75
CA ASN A 392 -12.59 -16.65 1.46
C ASN A 392 -11.77 -15.36 1.55
N PRO A 393 -10.69 -15.24 0.77
CA PRO A 393 -9.93 -14.00 0.70
C PRO A 393 -10.73 -12.92 -0.04
N TYR A 394 -10.79 -11.73 0.55
CA TYR A 394 -11.29 -10.50 -0.06
C TYR A 394 -10.21 -9.42 -0.03
N GLY A 395 -10.23 -8.52 -1.00
CA GLY A 395 -9.35 -7.36 -1.07
C GLY A 395 -10.14 -6.05 -1.12
N GLN A 396 -9.54 -4.97 -0.64
CA GLN A 396 -10.06 -3.61 -0.75
C GLN A 396 -8.91 -2.67 -1.12
N ILE A 397 -9.11 -1.90 -2.18
CA ILE A 397 -8.13 -0.92 -2.65
C ILE A 397 -8.38 0.39 -1.89
N LEU A 398 -7.30 0.98 -1.39
CA LEU A 398 -7.28 2.31 -0.81
C LEU A 398 -6.43 3.25 -1.67
N THR A 399 -6.90 4.47 -1.85
CA THR A 399 -6.20 5.53 -2.59
C THR A 399 -6.14 6.80 -1.74
N PRO A 400 -5.24 7.76 -2.06
CA PRO A 400 -5.19 9.03 -1.35
C PRO A 400 -6.55 9.73 -1.45
N ASP A 401 -7.05 10.22 -0.32
CA ASP A 401 -8.28 10.96 -0.21
C ASP A 401 -8.13 12.26 -1.01
N ALA A 402 -8.89 12.35 -2.09
CA ALA A 402 -8.91 13.51 -2.96
C ALA A 402 -9.33 14.78 -2.22
N SER A 403 -10.09 14.70 -1.11
CA SER A 403 -10.51 15.88 -0.36
C SER A 403 -9.36 16.53 0.43
N ASN A 404 -8.38 15.73 0.89
CA ASN A 404 -7.16 16.24 1.52
C ASN A 404 -6.08 16.61 0.49
N THR A 405 -6.07 15.91 -0.65
CA THR A 405 -5.11 16.14 -1.74
C THR A 405 -5.47 17.37 -2.59
N LEU A 406 -6.75 17.49 -2.95
CA LEU A 406 -7.31 18.56 -3.78
C LEU A 406 -8.12 19.53 -2.92
N ASN A 407 -7.44 20.35 -2.14
CA ASN A 407 -8.05 21.23 -1.15
C ASN A 407 -8.06 22.72 -1.51
N ILE A 408 -7.56 23.09 -2.70
CA ILE A 408 -7.49 24.47 -3.18
C ILE A 408 -8.71 24.77 -4.07
N PRO A 409 -9.68 25.58 -3.63
CA PRO A 409 -10.87 25.85 -4.42
C PRO A 409 -10.57 26.79 -5.60
N LEU A 410 -11.11 26.45 -6.77
CA LEU A 410 -11.18 27.33 -7.94
C LEU A 410 -12.62 27.78 -8.18
N ASN A 411 -12.79 29.09 -8.40
CA ASN A 411 -14.06 29.68 -8.80
C ASN A 411 -14.12 29.87 -10.32
N ARG A 412 -15.30 29.67 -10.89
CA ARG A 412 -15.58 29.87 -12.32
C ARG A 412 -16.04 31.30 -12.59
N PHE A 413 -15.47 31.89 -13.63
CA PHE A 413 -15.83 33.21 -14.14
C PHE A 413 -16.24 33.12 -15.60
N GLN A 414 -17.39 33.67 -15.95
CA GLN A 414 -17.84 33.81 -17.32
C GLN A 414 -17.40 35.17 -17.89
N ASN A 415 -16.79 35.19 -19.07
CA ASN A 415 -16.47 36.43 -19.77
C ASN A 415 -17.70 36.95 -20.53
N THR A 416 -18.29 38.05 -20.06
CA THR A 416 -19.46 38.69 -20.68
C THR A 416 -19.15 39.42 -21.99
N SER A 417 -17.88 39.76 -22.23
CA SER A 417 -17.45 40.39 -23.49
C SER A 417 -17.24 39.36 -24.61
N GLN A 418 -17.05 38.10 -24.25
CA GLN A 418 -16.96 36.95 -25.17
C GLN A 418 -17.81 35.80 -24.61
N PRO A 419 -19.13 35.79 -24.88
CA PRO A 419 -20.05 34.79 -24.33
C PRO A 419 -19.62 33.35 -24.66
N GLY A 420 -19.76 32.46 -23.67
CA GLY A 420 -19.35 31.06 -23.80
C GLY A 420 -17.86 30.82 -23.59
N THR A 421 -17.16 31.77 -22.96
CA THR A 421 -15.74 31.64 -22.59
C THR A 421 -15.57 31.82 -21.08
N TYR A 422 -14.69 31.01 -20.49
CA TYR A 422 -14.60 30.82 -19.05
C TYR A 422 -13.15 30.92 -18.56
N LEU A 423 -13.00 31.33 -17.30
CA LEU A 423 -11.76 31.32 -16.54
C LEU A 423 -12.01 30.65 -15.19
N PHE A 424 -11.02 29.89 -14.72
CA PHE A 424 -11.01 29.26 -13.41
C PHE A 424 -9.84 29.83 -12.62
N ALA A 425 -10.09 30.28 -11.40
CA ALA A 425 -9.12 31.04 -10.62
C ALA A 425 -9.24 30.72 -9.12
N GLY A 426 -8.08 30.61 -8.44
CA GLY A 426 -8.03 30.45 -6.98
C GLY A 426 -8.49 31.73 -6.27
N GLU A 427 -8.69 31.67 -4.95
CA GLU A 427 -9.32 32.79 -4.22
C GLU A 427 -8.54 34.12 -4.34
N GLN A 428 -7.20 34.09 -4.27
CA GLN A 428 -6.40 35.31 -4.40
C GLN A 428 -6.52 35.95 -5.79
N GLU A 429 -6.55 35.13 -6.85
CA GLU A 429 -6.76 35.61 -8.22
C GLU A 429 -8.21 36.05 -8.44
N SER A 430 -9.18 35.33 -7.87
CA SER A 430 -10.60 35.65 -7.88
C SER A 430 -10.87 37.04 -7.31
N GLN A 431 -10.20 37.41 -6.20
CA GLN A 431 -10.28 38.76 -5.64
C GLN A 431 -9.78 39.83 -6.61
N ASN A 432 -8.68 39.55 -7.32
CA ASN A 432 -8.13 40.46 -8.31
C ASN A 432 -9.07 40.60 -9.53
N ILE A 433 -9.65 39.48 -10.00
CA ILE A 433 -10.63 39.46 -11.11
C ILE A 433 -11.84 40.32 -10.76
N ARG A 434 -12.46 40.10 -9.58
CA ARG A 434 -13.61 40.86 -9.08
C ARG A 434 -13.36 42.37 -9.04
N GLN A 435 -12.13 42.79 -8.72
CA GLN A 435 -11.78 44.20 -8.57
C GLN A 435 -11.43 44.88 -9.90
N ASN A 436 -10.70 44.18 -10.77
CA ASN A 436 -9.99 44.82 -11.89
C ASN A 436 -10.54 44.41 -13.28
N PHE A 437 -11.36 43.37 -13.36
CA PHE A 437 -11.81 42.80 -14.64
C PHE A 437 -13.34 42.65 -14.68
N PRO A 438 -14.09 43.76 -14.82
CA PRO A 438 -15.56 43.76 -14.72
C PRO A 438 -16.26 42.99 -15.84
N ASN A 439 -15.55 42.62 -16.91
CA ASN A 439 -16.07 41.75 -17.96
C ASN A 439 -16.17 40.28 -17.52
N PHE A 440 -15.48 39.86 -16.46
CA PHE A 440 -15.62 38.53 -15.89
C PHE A 440 -16.62 38.55 -14.74
N VAL A 441 -17.71 37.80 -14.88
CA VAL A 441 -18.74 37.62 -13.85
C VAL A 441 -18.53 36.26 -13.19
N GLU A 442 -18.40 36.26 -11.87
CA GLU A 442 -18.25 35.04 -11.08
C GLU A 442 -19.55 34.24 -11.05
N GLU A 443 -19.47 32.95 -11.35
CA GLU A 443 -20.57 32.00 -11.24
C GLU A 443 -20.52 31.22 -9.92
N GLY A 444 -19.34 31.17 -9.27
CA GLY A 444 -19.13 30.57 -7.95
C GLY A 444 -18.06 29.49 -7.96
N PHE A 445 -18.05 28.68 -6.90
CA PHE A 445 -17.18 27.51 -6.76
C PHE A 445 -17.38 26.52 -7.92
N ALA A 446 -16.27 26.03 -8.47
CA ALA A 446 -16.27 25.05 -9.56
C ALA A 446 -15.81 23.68 -9.09
N PHE A 447 -14.57 23.62 -8.56
CA PHE A 447 -13.91 22.41 -8.07
C PHE A 447 -12.67 22.79 -7.27
N SER A 448 -12.13 21.85 -6.51
CA SER A 448 -10.87 21.97 -5.78
C SER A 448 -9.76 21.17 -6.47
N VAL A 449 -8.54 21.70 -6.38
CA VAL A 449 -7.31 21.18 -7.00
C VAL A 449 -6.16 21.20 -5.99
N ALA A 450 -4.96 20.77 -6.38
CA ALA A 450 -3.74 21.00 -5.59
C ALA A 450 -2.89 22.12 -6.19
N GLU A 451 -2.17 22.86 -5.33
CA GLU A 451 -1.21 23.90 -5.73
C GLU A 451 0.21 23.35 -5.94
N ASN A 452 0.53 22.22 -5.30
CA ASN A 452 1.85 21.60 -5.34
C ASN A 452 1.82 20.25 -6.07
N PRO A 453 2.94 19.84 -6.71
CA PRO A 453 3.04 18.52 -7.31
C PRO A 453 3.00 17.42 -6.25
N GLN A 454 2.35 16.30 -6.59
CA GLN A 454 2.36 15.04 -5.86
C GLN A 454 2.37 13.89 -6.87
N ASP A 455 2.78 12.69 -6.46
CA ASP A 455 3.08 11.57 -7.37
C ASP A 455 1.90 11.16 -8.28
N ASN A 456 0.66 11.33 -7.79
CA ASN A 456 -0.55 10.95 -8.51
C ASN A 456 -1.24 12.11 -9.25
N LEU A 457 -0.69 13.33 -9.19
CA LEU A 457 -1.29 14.49 -9.81
C LEU A 457 -0.55 14.91 -11.07
N ILE A 458 -1.32 15.18 -12.12
CA ILE A 458 -0.80 15.75 -13.35
C ILE A 458 -0.80 17.27 -13.26
N ARG A 459 0.30 17.87 -13.73
CA ARG A 459 0.44 19.31 -13.88
C ARG A 459 -0.44 19.81 -15.03
N PHE A 460 -1.29 20.80 -14.75
CA PHE A 460 -2.02 21.56 -15.75
C PHE A 460 -1.39 22.94 -15.93
N ASN A 461 -1.12 23.32 -17.18
CA ASN A 461 -0.66 24.66 -17.53
C ASN A 461 -1.81 25.50 -18.08
N ARG A 462 -1.79 26.81 -17.78
CA ARG A 462 -2.73 27.78 -18.34
C ARG A 462 -2.16 28.42 -19.59
N PHE A 463 -2.96 28.47 -20.64
CA PHE A 463 -2.66 29.15 -21.89
C PHE A 463 -3.70 30.23 -22.17
N GLN A 464 -3.25 31.43 -22.51
CA GLN A 464 -4.10 32.50 -22.99
C GLN A 464 -4.10 32.54 -24.52
N ASN A 465 -5.28 32.67 -25.14
CA ASN A 465 -5.38 32.82 -26.58
C ASN A 465 -5.07 34.27 -27.01
N SER A 466 -3.98 34.50 -27.74
CA SER A 466 -3.58 35.83 -28.23
C SER A 466 -4.51 36.39 -29.29
N ASP A 467 -5.20 35.53 -30.05
CA ASP A 467 -6.17 35.96 -31.07
C ASP A 467 -7.51 36.38 -30.42
N ARG A 468 -7.77 35.90 -29.20
CA ARG A 468 -8.99 36.16 -28.42
C ARG A 468 -8.65 36.43 -26.95
N PRO A 469 -8.21 37.67 -26.62
CA PRO A 469 -7.85 38.01 -25.24
C PRO A 469 -8.98 37.75 -24.24
N GLY A 470 -8.65 37.14 -23.11
CA GLY A 470 -9.61 36.76 -22.08
C GLY A 470 -10.27 35.40 -22.29
N THR A 471 -9.73 34.57 -23.18
CA THR A 471 -10.09 33.15 -23.29
C THR A 471 -8.89 32.27 -22.95
N TYR A 472 -9.14 31.22 -22.18
CA TYR A 472 -8.08 30.40 -21.60
C TYR A 472 -8.30 28.91 -21.93
N LEU A 473 -7.19 28.19 -21.98
CA LEU A 473 -7.13 26.74 -22.09
C LEU A 473 -6.27 26.21 -20.94
N PHE A 474 -6.74 25.16 -20.29
CA PHE A 474 -5.97 24.37 -19.35
C PHE A 474 -5.63 23.04 -20.01
N ALA A 475 -4.35 22.69 -20.01
CA ALA A 475 -3.84 21.50 -20.69
C ALA A 475 -2.80 20.80 -19.83
N GLY A 476 -2.84 19.46 -19.81
CA GLY A 476 -1.82 18.65 -19.15
C GLY A 476 -0.45 18.84 -19.83
N GLU A 477 0.64 18.42 -19.18
CA GLU A 477 2.00 18.67 -19.70
C GLU A 477 2.24 18.07 -21.10
N GLN A 478 1.75 16.86 -21.36
CA GLN A 478 1.89 16.22 -22.68
C GLN A 478 1.18 17.03 -23.79
N GLU A 479 -0.03 17.52 -23.51
CA GLU A 479 -0.78 18.37 -24.43
C GLU A 479 -0.12 19.76 -24.56
N SER A 480 0.39 20.31 -23.46
CA SER A 480 1.13 21.58 -23.41
C SER A 480 2.33 21.59 -24.35
N GLN A 481 3.06 20.47 -24.45
CA GLN A 481 4.16 20.33 -25.42
C GLN A 481 3.68 20.46 -26.87
N ASN A 482 2.55 19.84 -27.21
CA ASN A 482 1.95 19.94 -28.54
C ASN A 482 1.46 21.38 -28.83
N ILE A 483 0.81 22.02 -27.85
CA ILE A 483 0.34 23.41 -27.96
C ILE A 483 1.49 24.36 -28.26
N ARG A 484 2.59 24.29 -27.49
CA ARG A 484 3.79 25.12 -27.69
C ARG A 484 4.41 24.97 -29.08
N GLN A 485 4.33 23.79 -29.68
CA GLN A 485 4.93 23.52 -30.99
C GLN A 485 4.02 23.93 -32.16
N ASN A 486 2.72 23.66 -32.04
CA ASN A 486 1.81 23.68 -33.19
C ASN A 486 0.75 24.79 -33.13
N PHE A 487 0.56 25.45 -31.98
CA PHE A 487 -0.49 26.44 -31.76
C PHE A 487 0.08 27.73 -31.15
N PRO A 488 0.84 28.52 -31.94
CA PRO A 488 1.57 29.69 -31.43
C PRO A 488 0.68 30.83 -30.93
N ASN A 489 -0.63 30.78 -31.23
CA ASN A 489 -1.62 31.71 -30.72
C ASN A 489 -2.04 31.41 -29.26
N PHE A 490 -1.63 30.28 -28.69
CA PHE A 490 -1.81 29.99 -27.27
C PHE A 490 -0.51 30.26 -26.51
N ILE A 491 -0.50 31.34 -25.73
CA ILE A 491 0.65 31.78 -24.95
C ILE A 491 0.55 31.20 -23.54
N GLU A 492 1.55 30.42 -23.14
CA GLU A 492 1.60 29.81 -21.81
C GLU A 492 1.86 30.87 -20.73
N GLU A 493 1.04 30.86 -19.68
CA GLU A 493 1.22 31.71 -18.50
C GLU A 493 1.95 30.98 -17.36
N GLY A 494 1.96 29.64 -17.40
CA GLY A 494 2.65 28.78 -16.43
C GLY A 494 1.73 27.69 -15.86
N VAL A 495 2.14 27.14 -14.72
CA VAL A 495 1.36 26.13 -13.97
C VAL A 495 0.08 26.79 -13.47
N ALA A 496 -1.05 26.17 -13.77
CA ALA A 496 -2.34 26.56 -13.25
C ALA A 496 -2.64 25.87 -11.91
N PHE A 497 -2.54 24.54 -11.92
CA PHE A 497 -2.85 23.67 -10.79
C PHE A 497 -2.38 22.23 -11.08
N TYR A 498 -2.52 21.36 -10.08
CA TYR A 498 -2.34 19.93 -10.19
C TYR A 498 -3.67 19.23 -9.88
N ALA A 499 -4.03 18.23 -10.68
CA ALA A 499 -5.27 17.47 -10.53
C ALA A 499 -5.03 16.01 -10.96
N PHE A 500 -5.95 15.11 -10.64
CA PHE A 500 -5.80 13.73 -11.10
C PHE A 500 -6.02 13.63 -12.62
N GLY A 501 -5.30 12.69 -13.24
CA GLY A 501 -5.42 12.43 -14.67
C GLY A 501 -6.80 11.93 -15.08
N ALA A 502 -7.18 12.16 -16.33
CA ALA A 502 -8.40 11.57 -16.88
C ALA A 502 -8.35 10.04 -16.81
N GLY A 503 -9.34 9.42 -16.16
CA GLY A 503 -9.42 7.97 -15.99
C GLY A 503 -8.63 7.43 -14.80
N SER A 504 -8.15 8.31 -13.91
CA SER A 504 -7.49 7.88 -12.68
C SER A 504 -8.46 7.22 -11.70
N ASN A 505 -9.75 7.56 -11.81
CA ASN A 505 -10.83 7.27 -10.88
C ASN A 505 -10.57 7.76 -9.43
N GLN A 506 -9.60 8.64 -9.19
CA GLN A 506 -9.27 9.13 -7.85
C GLN A 506 -10.14 10.31 -7.42
N ALA A 507 -10.85 10.98 -8.33
CA ALA A 507 -11.77 12.06 -7.99
C ALA A 507 -12.93 12.20 -9.00
N THR A 508 -13.70 13.29 -8.92
CA THR A 508 -14.85 13.50 -9.81
C THR A 508 -14.39 13.95 -11.20
N PRO A 509 -14.84 13.32 -12.30
CA PRO A 509 -14.42 13.68 -13.65
C PRO A 509 -14.95 15.05 -14.11
N PHE A 510 -14.07 15.84 -14.71
CA PHE A 510 -14.36 17.11 -15.37
C PHE A 510 -14.16 17.00 -16.88
N TYR A 511 -15.22 17.34 -17.62
CA TYR A 511 -15.29 17.20 -19.07
C TYR A 511 -14.95 18.51 -19.76
N ARG A 512 -14.12 18.43 -20.80
CA ARG A 512 -13.78 19.58 -21.64
C ARG A 512 -14.75 19.68 -22.82
N PHE A 513 -15.31 20.87 -22.98
CA PHE A 513 -16.10 21.25 -24.13
C PHE A 513 -15.42 22.37 -24.91
N GLN A 514 -15.45 22.27 -26.24
CA GLN A 514 -15.08 23.36 -27.15
C GLN A 514 -16.35 24.07 -27.65
N ASN A 515 -16.36 25.40 -27.59
CA ASN A 515 -17.42 26.20 -28.19
C ASN A 515 -17.16 26.41 -29.70
N THR A 516 -18.02 25.92 -30.56
CA THR A 516 -17.87 26.03 -32.02
C THR A 516 -18.24 27.40 -32.56
N ASP A 517 -19.06 28.18 -31.85
CA ASP A 517 -19.38 29.55 -32.23
C ASP A 517 -18.20 30.50 -31.98
N VAL A 518 -17.34 30.15 -31.02
CA VAL A 518 -16.13 30.90 -30.67
C VAL A 518 -14.93 29.93 -30.63
N PRO A 519 -14.36 29.54 -31.77
CA PRO A 519 -13.27 28.56 -31.81
C PRO A 519 -12.07 28.95 -30.94
N GLY A 520 -11.47 27.96 -30.26
CA GLY A 520 -10.33 28.17 -29.37
C GLY A 520 -10.72 28.60 -27.95
N THR A 521 -11.99 28.39 -27.56
CA THR A 521 -12.48 28.63 -26.20
C THR A 521 -13.06 27.37 -25.60
N TYR A 522 -12.78 27.17 -24.32
CA TYR A 522 -13.01 25.92 -23.64
C TYR A 522 -13.81 26.12 -22.35
N LEU A 523 -14.57 25.10 -21.98
CA LEU A 523 -15.34 25.02 -20.75
C LEU A 523 -15.08 23.66 -20.10
N PHE A 524 -14.90 23.65 -18.78
CA PHE A 524 -14.70 22.46 -17.97
C PHE A 524 -15.86 22.31 -16.98
N VAL A 525 -16.52 21.15 -16.96
CA VAL A 525 -17.75 20.92 -16.19
C VAL A 525 -17.82 19.53 -15.60
N GLY A 526 -18.47 19.38 -14.44
CA GLY A 526 -18.82 18.09 -13.86
C GLY A 526 -20.00 17.42 -14.59
N ASP A 527 -20.25 16.14 -14.28
CA ASP A 527 -21.21 15.32 -15.05
C ASP A 527 -22.65 15.85 -15.05
N SER A 528 -23.11 16.42 -13.93
CA SER A 528 -24.47 16.99 -13.85
C SER A 528 -24.68 18.14 -14.84
N GLU A 529 -23.70 19.03 -14.99
CA GLU A 529 -23.76 20.14 -15.93
C GLU A 529 -23.49 19.69 -17.37
N ARG A 530 -22.58 18.72 -17.56
CA ARG A 530 -22.34 18.06 -18.85
C ARG A 530 -23.62 17.55 -19.49
N GLN A 531 -24.46 16.83 -18.73
CA GLN A 531 -25.73 16.30 -19.25
C GLN A 531 -26.67 17.43 -19.73
N SER A 532 -26.70 18.55 -19.02
CA SER A 532 -27.46 19.74 -19.42
C SER A 532 -26.91 20.39 -20.69
N ILE A 533 -25.58 20.47 -20.82
CA ILE A 533 -24.91 21.05 -22.00
C ILE A 533 -25.21 20.25 -23.26
N LEU A 534 -25.04 18.92 -23.20
CA LEU A 534 -25.32 18.03 -24.33
C LEU A 534 -26.78 18.09 -24.82
N GLN A 535 -27.73 18.38 -23.93
CA GLN A 535 -29.14 18.48 -24.28
C GLN A 535 -29.53 19.86 -24.85
N ASN A 536 -28.95 20.93 -24.32
CA ASN A 536 -29.47 22.29 -24.52
C ASN A 536 -28.55 23.20 -25.36
N PHE A 537 -27.28 22.85 -25.51
CA PHE A 537 -26.26 23.73 -26.10
C PHE A 537 -25.45 23.00 -27.19
N PRO A 538 -26.02 22.82 -28.40
CA PRO A 538 -25.41 22.04 -29.48
C PRO A 538 -24.13 22.65 -30.06
N ASN A 539 -23.83 23.90 -29.72
CA ASN A 539 -22.61 24.61 -30.07
C ASN A 539 -21.42 24.27 -29.16
N PHE A 540 -21.63 23.52 -28.06
CA PHE A 540 -20.55 22.99 -27.25
C PHE A 540 -20.31 21.52 -27.61
N VAL A 541 -19.14 21.22 -28.16
CA VAL A 541 -18.72 19.87 -28.53
C VAL A 541 -17.82 19.30 -27.44
N GLU A 542 -18.20 18.14 -26.89
CA GLU A 542 -17.42 17.42 -25.89
C GLU A 542 -16.16 16.82 -26.51
N GLU A 543 -15.01 17.04 -25.86
CA GLU A 543 -13.73 16.42 -26.20
C GLU A 543 -13.36 15.24 -25.28
N GLY A 544 -14.10 15.05 -24.19
CA GLY A 544 -13.93 13.97 -23.21
C GLY A 544 -13.56 14.48 -21.82
N ILE A 545 -13.14 13.55 -20.94
CA ILE A 545 -12.64 13.88 -19.60
C ILE A 545 -11.26 14.53 -19.74
N ALA A 546 -11.08 15.71 -19.15
CA ALA A 546 -9.79 16.40 -19.13
C ALA A 546 -8.97 16.06 -17.89
N PHE A 547 -9.61 16.01 -16.72
CA PHE A 547 -9.02 15.68 -15.42
C PHE A 547 -10.10 15.24 -14.45
N GLU A 548 -9.67 14.78 -13.28
CA GLU A 548 -10.52 14.50 -12.14
C GLU A 548 -10.16 15.42 -10.97
N ALA A 549 -11.17 16.00 -10.32
CA ALA A 549 -11.03 16.99 -9.26
C ALA A 549 -12.04 16.81 -8.13
N ALA A 550 -11.79 17.41 -6.95
CA ALA A 550 -12.72 17.37 -5.83
C ALA A 550 -13.86 18.40 -6.02
N THR A 551 -15.07 18.06 -5.60
CA THR A 551 -16.30 18.88 -5.78
C THR A 551 -17.00 19.19 -4.49
#